data_AF-A0A258ZLK2-F1
#
_entry.id   AF-A0A258ZLK2-F1
#
_cell.length_a   1.000
_cell.length_b   1.000
_cell.length_c   1.000
_cell.angle_alpha   90.00
_cell.angle_beta   90.00
_cell.angle_gamma   90.00
#
_symmetry.space_group_name_H-M   'P 1'
#
loop_
_entity.id
_entity.type
_entity.pdbx_description
1 polymer ?
#
loop_
_entity_poly.entity_id
_entity_poly.type
_entity_poly.pdbx_seq_one_letter_code
_entity_poly.pdbx_strand_id
1 'polypeptide(L)' 'MSPAGSAPSARSALASMTGFARTQGVTAGWRWAWEMRSVNAKGLDLRLRVPAGFEALDAAA' A
#
# COMPACT_ATOMS: atom_id res chain seq x y z
N MET A 1 39.27 18.60 -24.48
CA MET A 1 38.70 19.49 -23.44
C MET A 1 37.24 19.68 -23.82
N SER A 2 36.34 18.88 -23.23
CA SER A 2 34.88 18.87 -23.52
C SER A 2 34.15 19.17 -22.22
N PRO A 3 33.12 20.03 -22.18
CA PRO A 3 32.38 20.30 -20.95
C PRO A 3 31.32 19.21 -20.76
N ALA A 4 31.46 18.41 -19.71
CA ALA A 4 30.40 17.52 -19.25
C ALA A 4 29.39 18.33 -18.42
N GLY A 5 28.31 18.79 -19.06
CA GLY A 5 27.15 19.34 -18.35
C GLY A 5 26.30 18.21 -17.79
N SER A 6 26.30 18.03 -16.47
CA SER A 6 25.38 17.10 -15.78
C SER A 6 23.95 17.63 -15.88
N ALA A 7 23.04 16.84 -16.44
CA ALA A 7 21.63 17.19 -16.56
C ALA A 7 20.97 17.22 -15.16
N PRO A 8 20.05 18.18 -14.89
CA PRO A 8 19.37 18.24 -13.61
C PRO A 8 18.49 16.99 -13.42
N SER A 9 18.68 16.30 -12.29
CA SER A 9 17.82 15.18 -11.90
C SER A 9 16.42 15.71 -11.60
N ALA A 10 15.44 15.29 -12.38
CA ALA A 10 14.07 15.78 -12.25
C ALA A 10 13.53 15.46 -10.85
N ARG A 11 13.10 16.49 -10.11
CA ARG A 11 12.30 16.31 -8.90
C ARG A 11 10.98 15.68 -9.34
N SER A 12 10.80 14.38 -9.07
CA SER A 12 9.51 13.73 -9.35
C SER A 12 8.41 14.43 -8.56
N ALA A 13 7.45 15.01 -9.28
CA ALA A 13 6.22 15.49 -8.69
C ALA A 13 5.43 14.29 -8.14
N LEU A 14 4.77 14.48 -7.01
CA LEU A 14 3.89 13.47 -6.42
C LEU A 14 2.72 13.22 -7.40
N ALA A 15 2.71 12.05 -8.05
CA ALA A 15 1.82 11.77 -9.18
C ALA A 15 0.41 11.32 -8.78
N SER A 16 0.21 10.91 -7.52
CA SER A 16 -1.10 10.48 -7.02
C SER A 16 -1.23 10.77 -5.53
N MET A 17 -2.41 11.20 -5.12
CA MET A 17 -2.81 11.40 -3.72
C MET A 17 -3.57 10.19 -3.14
N THR A 18 -3.74 9.14 -3.96
CA THR A 18 -4.44 7.90 -3.61
C THR A 18 -3.49 6.72 -3.73
N GLY A 19 -3.38 5.94 -2.66
CA GLY A 19 -2.65 4.67 -2.62
C GLY A 19 -3.60 3.47 -2.69
N PHE A 20 -3.19 2.44 -3.41
CA PHE A 20 -3.87 1.14 -3.42
C PHE A 20 -2.81 0.03 -3.26
N ALA A 21 -3.06 -0.94 -2.39
CA ALA A 21 -2.22 -2.11 -2.22
C ALA A 21 -3.07 -3.35 -1.94
N ARG A 22 -2.65 -4.50 -2.47
CA ARG A 22 -3.27 -5.78 -2.18
C ARG A 22 -2.22 -6.87 -2.08
N THR A 23 -2.36 -7.73 -1.08
CA THR A 23 -1.51 -8.91 -0.89
C THR A 23 -2.29 -10.04 -0.24
N GLN A 24 -1.85 -11.27 -0.46
CA GLN A 24 -2.45 -12.47 0.12
C GLN A 24 -1.37 -13.52 0.35
N GLY A 25 -1.64 -14.45 1.25
CA GLY A 25 -0.65 -15.46 1.59
C GLY A 25 -1.18 -16.60 2.42
N VAL A 26 -0.28 -17.55 2.65
CA VAL A 26 -0.46 -18.67 3.56
C VAL A 26 0.69 -18.66 4.55
N THR A 27 0.38 -18.81 5.84
CA THR A 27 1.40 -18.90 6.88
C THR A 27 0.93 -19.91 7.93
N ALA A 28 1.75 -20.93 8.21
CA ALA A 28 1.42 -21.99 9.17
C ALA A 28 0.03 -22.63 8.96
N GLY A 29 -0.38 -22.84 7.70
CA GLY A 29 -1.68 -23.41 7.33
C GLY A 29 -2.84 -22.42 7.27
N TRP A 30 -2.62 -21.19 7.73
CA TRP A 30 -3.64 -20.13 7.72
C TRP A 30 -3.59 -19.31 6.44
N ARG A 31 -4.75 -19.09 5.83
CA ARG A 31 -4.91 -18.22 4.65
C ARG A 31 -5.32 -16.83 5.07
N TRP A 32 -4.73 -15.82 4.44
CA TRP A 32 -5.06 -14.43 4.69
C TRP A 32 -5.03 -13.60 3.41
N ALA A 33 -5.77 -12.48 3.42
CA ALA A 33 -5.69 -11.46 2.38
C ALA A 33 -5.86 -10.06 2.98
N TRP A 34 -5.11 -9.10 2.44
CA TRP A 34 -5.16 -7.68 2.77
C TRP A 34 -5.41 -6.89 1.49
N GLU A 35 -6.38 -6.00 1.53
CA GLU A 35 -6.57 -4.95 0.52
C GLU A 35 -6.67 -3.61 1.24
N MET A 36 -5.96 -2.61 0.75
CA MET A 36 -5.86 -1.30 1.38
C MET A 36 -5.99 -0.20 0.34
N ARG A 37 -6.81 0.80 0.64
CA ARG A 37 -6.95 2.02 -0.15
C ARG A 37 -6.78 3.22 0.77
N SER A 38 -5.98 4.19 0.37
CA SER A 38 -5.79 5.41 1.16
C SER A 38 -5.89 6.63 0.28
N VAL A 39 -6.42 7.72 0.84
CA VAL A 39 -6.39 9.04 0.23
C VAL A 39 -5.81 10.00 1.26
N ASN A 40 -4.69 10.65 0.89
CA ASN A 40 -3.95 11.68 1.65
C ASN A 40 -4.52 12.02 3.04
N ALA A 41 -4.09 11.30 4.09
CA ALA A 41 -4.40 11.53 5.51
C ALA A 41 -5.88 11.76 5.86
N LYS A 42 -6.81 11.54 4.92
CA LYS A 42 -8.25 11.76 5.04
C LYS A 42 -9.01 10.45 5.16
N GLY A 43 -8.49 9.38 4.56
CA GLY A 43 -9.16 8.10 4.58
C GLY A 43 -8.19 6.93 4.40
N LEU A 44 -8.49 5.85 5.11
CA LEU A 44 -7.88 4.56 4.97
C LEU A 44 -9.01 3.52 5.00
N ASP A 45 -9.26 2.88 3.87
CA ASP A 45 -10.14 1.71 3.74
C ASP A 45 -9.27 0.46 3.80
N LEU A 46 -9.55 -0.41 4.78
CA LEU A 46 -8.82 -1.66 4.98
C LEU A 46 -9.82 -2.81 4.93
N ARG A 47 -9.55 -3.80 4.07
CA ARG A 47 -10.38 -5.00 3.95
C ARG A 47 -9.53 -6.22 4.18
N LEU A 48 -9.87 -6.96 5.22
CA LEU A 48 -9.13 -8.14 5.63
C LEU A 48 -9.93 -9.40 5.40
N ARG A 49 -9.23 -10.46 5.02
CA ARG A 49 -9.72 -11.82 5.22
C ARG A 49 -8.75 -12.51 6.14
N VAL A 50 -9.22 -12.79 7.34
CA VAL A 50 -8.45 -13.43 8.40
C VAL A 50 -9.04 -14.80 8.70
N PRO A 51 -8.24 -15.70 9.28
CA PRO A 51 -8.78 -16.96 9.77
C PRO A 51 -9.74 -16.79 10.94
N ALA A 52 -10.51 -17.84 11.21
CA ALA A 52 -11.38 -17.91 12.38
C ALA A 52 -10.59 -17.72 13.68
N GLY A 53 -11.14 -16.94 14.61
CA GLY A 53 -10.51 -16.54 15.87
C GLY A 53 -9.74 -15.21 15.81
N PHE A 54 -9.64 -14.57 14.64
CA PHE A 54 -8.98 -13.27 14.44
C PHE A 54 -9.95 -12.16 14.01
N GLU A 55 -11.25 -12.34 14.24
CA GLU A 55 -12.32 -11.42 13.81
C GLU A 55 -12.14 -10.01 14.36
N ALA A 56 -11.48 -9.86 15.51
CA ALA A 56 -11.13 -8.55 16.07
C ALA A 56 -10.19 -7.71 15.17
N LEU A 57 -9.47 -8.36 14.23
CA LEU A 57 -8.66 -7.66 13.23
C LEU A 57 -9.49 -7.16 12.05
N ASP A 58 -10.70 -7.70 11.82
CA ASP A 58 -11.64 -7.20 10.83
C ASP A 58 -12.19 -5.85 11.33
N ALA A 59 -11.36 -4.81 11.18
CA ALA A 59 -11.73 -3.46 11.52
C ALA A 59 -12.89 -3.07 10.59
N ALA A 60 -14.09 -2.98 11.16
CA ALA A 60 -15.24 -2.42 10.47
C ALA A 60 -14.82 -1.07 9.87
N ALA A 61 -14.90 -1.01 8.54
CA ALA A 61 -14.55 0.15 7.74
C ALA A 61 -15.39 1.37 8.10
#